data_AF-A0A3D4RKW8-F1
#
_entry.id   AF-A0A3D4RKW8-F1
#
_cell.length_a   1.000
_cell.length_b   1.000
_cell.length_c   1.000
_cell.angle_alpha   90.00
_cell.angle_beta   90.00
_cell.angle_gamma   90.00
#
_symmetry.space_group_name_H-M   'P 1'
#
loop_
_entity.id
_entity.type
_entity.pdbx_description
1 polymer ?
#
loop_
_entity_poly.entity_id
_entity_poly.type
_entity_poly.pdbx_seq_one_letter_code
_entity_poly.pdbx_strand_id
1 'polypeptide(L)'
;MSADTIQINKELDEVEVVQERSSQLVNITRSKLVIDAHDIQSMPKFLGTSDPIRYLQSLAGVQTNNETSAGIHIQGCDDYQTLTAINGAPIYYPNHLLGLFSTFIAPHFESIEIEQSEHNGLMENRIGGYVNLT
;
A
#
# COMPACT_ATOMS: atom_id res chain seq x y z
N MET A 1 29.94 -36.86 52.83
CA MET A 1 29.96 -35.48 52.29
C MET A 1 28.87 -35.41 51.24
N SER A 2 27.70 -34.87 51.60
CA SER A 2 26.53 -34.76 50.72
C SER A 2 26.56 -33.39 50.07
N ALA A 3 26.49 -33.32 48.75
CA ALA A 3 26.46 -32.07 48.00
C ALA A 3 25.04 -31.48 48.04
N ASP A 4 24.90 -30.28 48.61
CA ASP A 4 23.68 -29.49 48.60
C ASP A 4 23.45 -28.90 47.20
N THR A 5 22.32 -29.21 46.59
CA THR A 5 21.83 -28.56 45.36
C THR A 5 20.82 -27.49 45.77
N ILE A 6 21.12 -26.21 45.50
CA ILE A 6 20.22 -25.09 45.76
C ILE A 6 19.11 -25.10 44.70
N GLN A 7 17.88 -25.43 45.12
CA GLN A 7 16.67 -25.38 44.31
C GLN A 7 16.16 -23.93 44.29
N ILE A 8 16.38 -23.21 43.19
CA ILE A 8 15.81 -21.87 42.99
C ILE A 8 14.49 -22.03 42.25
N ASN A 9 13.41 -22.30 43.01
CA ASN A 9 12.05 -22.31 42.48
C ASN A 9 11.59 -20.87 42.28
N LYS A 10 11.91 -20.28 41.13
CA LYS A 10 11.35 -19.01 40.69
C LYS A 10 10.26 -19.30 39.67
N GLU A 11 9.01 -19.37 40.14
CA GLU A 11 7.86 -19.30 39.25
C GLU A 11 7.82 -17.90 38.64
N LEU A 12 7.66 -17.84 37.32
CA LEU A 12 7.53 -16.60 36.58
C LEU A 12 6.05 -16.23 36.58
N ASP A 13 5.73 -15.02 37.05
CA ASP A 13 4.38 -14.48 36.89
C ASP A 13 4.09 -14.26 35.40
N GLU A 14 2.93 -14.75 34.97
CA GLU A 14 2.41 -14.56 33.63
C GLU A 14 2.14 -13.06 33.40
N VAL A 15 2.73 -12.52 32.34
CA VAL A 15 2.49 -11.15 31.92
C VAL A 15 1.57 -11.19 30.70
N GLU A 16 0.30 -10.87 30.92
CA GLU A 16 -0.66 -10.69 29.83
C GLU A 16 -0.44 -9.32 29.18
N VAL A 17 0.12 -9.31 27.97
CA VAL A 17 0.25 -8.09 27.17
C VAL A 17 -1.06 -7.89 26.41
N VAL A 18 -2.00 -7.16 27.02
CA VAL A 18 -3.24 -6.75 26.37
C VAL A 18 -2.97 -5.47 25.58
N GLN A 19 -2.85 -5.58 24.26
CA GLN A 19 -2.90 -4.44 23.36
C GLN A 19 -4.35 -4.28 22.89
N GLU A 20 -4.96 -3.12 23.14
CA GLU A 20 -6.13 -2.73 22.37
C GLU A 20 -5.69 -2.68 20.90
N ARG A 21 -6.22 -3.59 20.08
CA ARG A 21 -6.22 -3.38 18.64
C ARG A 21 -6.98 -2.08 18.43
N SER A 22 -6.26 -0.98 18.19
CA SER A 22 -6.80 0.12 17.42
C SER A 22 -7.16 -0.49 16.08
N SER A 23 -8.38 -1.00 15.98
CA SER A 23 -9.01 -1.13 14.70
C SER A 23 -9.16 0.30 14.23
N GLN A 24 -8.11 0.84 13.59
CA GLN A 24 -8.36 1.56 12.36
C GLN A 24 -9.18 0.58 11.53
N LEU A 25 -10.50 0.69 11.70
CA LEU A 25 -11.46 0.13 10.80
C LEU A 25 -11.08 0.79 9.48
N VAL A 26 -10.21 0.12 8.72
CA VAL A 26 -10.20 0.26 7.28
C VAL A 26 -11.65 -0.08 6.96
N ASN A 27 -12.42 0.97 6.69
CA ASN A 27 -13.84 0.86 6.50
C ASN A 27 -14.00 0.26 5.10
N ILE A 28 -13.75 -1.04 4.96
CA ILE A 28 -13.90 -1.82 3.72
C ILE A 28 -15.41 -2.04 3.51
N THR A 29 -16.16 -0.94 3.41
CA THR A 29 -17.56 -0.94 2.98
C THR A 29 -17.64 -0.69 1.46
N ARG A 30 -16.51 -0.32 0.85
CA ARG A 30 -16.32 -0.04 -0.58
C ARG A 30 -14.92 -0.54 -0.94
N SER A 31 -14.67 -0.89 -2.20
CA SER A 31 -13.34 -1.24 -2.71
C SER A 31 -12.35 -0.06 -2.73
N LYS A 32 -12.56 0.93 -1.86
CA LYS A 32 -11.81 2.16 -1.68
C LYS A 32 -10.94 2.05 -0.43
N LEU A 33 -9.65 2.29 -0.61
CA LEU A 33 -8.66 2.34 0.45
C LEU A 33 -7.96 3.71 0.38
N VAL A 34 -7.88 4.39 1.51
CA VAL A 34 -7.13 5.64 1.67
C VAL A 34 -5.96 5.34 2.60
N ILE A 35 -4.76 5.63 2.14
CA ILE A 35 -3.49 5.39 2.85
C ILE A 35 -2.85 6.75 3.11
N ASP A 36 -2.36 6.95 4.33
CA ASP A 36 -1.54 8.11 4.67
C ASP A 36 -0.16 7.96 4.00
N ALA A 37 0.31 9.00 3.31
CA ALA A 37 1.60 8.95 2.64
C ALA A 37 2.77 8.74 3.64
N HIS A 38 2.60 9.11 4.91
CA HIS A 38 3.55 8.83 5.98
C HIS A 38 3.77 7.32 6.18
N ASP A 39 2.72 6.51 6.10
CA ASP A 39 2.82 5.05 6.24
C ASP A 39 3.69 4.45 5.12
N ILE A 40 3.58 5.03 3.92
CA ILE A 40 4.36 4.60 2.74
C ILE A 40 5.83 5.00 2.86
N GLN A 41 6.16 6.07 3.60
CA GLN A 41 7.56 6.44 3.85
C GLN A 41 8.33 5.42 4.68
N SER A 42 7.62 4.56 5.43
CA SER A 42 8.22 3.46 6.20
C SER A 42 8.58 2.24 5.35
N MET A 43 8.08 2.15 4.12
CA MET A 43 8.42 1.06 3.21
C MET A 43 9.90 1.05 2.80
N PRO A 44 10.42 -0.11 2.36
CA PRO A 44 11.73 -0.19 1.72
C PRO A 44 11.86 0.85 0.61
N LYS A 45 12.87 1.71 0.76
CA LYS A 45 13.16 2.78 -0.19
C LYS A 45 14.09 2.25 -1.27
N PHE A 46 13.75 2.51 -2.52
CA PHE A 46 14.66 2.26 -3.63
C PHE A 46 15.32 3.57 -4.02
N LEU A 47 16.66 3.59 -4.07
CA LEU A 47 17.45 4.82 -4.32
C LEU A 47 17.16 5.99 -3.35
N GLY A 48 16.68 5.68 -2.14
CA GLY A 48 16.44 6.68 -1.09
C GLY A 48 15.03 7.28 -1.08
N THR A 49 14.16 6.91 -2.01
CA THR A 49 12.76 7.37 -2.06
C THR A 49 11.79 6.20 -1.92
N SER A 50 10.65 6.45 -1.27
CA SER A 50 9.51 5.52 -1.28
C SER A 50 8.60 5.84 -2.46
N ASP A 51 8.19 4.79 -3.17
CA ASP A 51 7.36 4.86 -4.37
C ASP A 51 5.91 4.44 -4.03
N PRO A 52 4.94 5.39 -4.07
CA PRO A 52 3.53 5.11 -3.86
C PRO A 52 2.96 3.98 -4.72
N ILE A 53 3.37 3.90 -5.98
CA ILE A 53 2.83 2.92 -6.91
C ILE A 53 3.33 1.51 -6.57
N ARG A 54 4.59 1.40 -6.11
CA ARG A 54 5.12 0.12 -5.61
C ARG A 54 4.42 -0.33 -4.34
N TYR A 55 4.08 0.61 -3.46
CA TYR A 55 3.24 0.30 -2.32
C TYR A 55 1.89 -0.27 -2.77
N LEU A 56 1.20 0.42 -3.70
CA LEU A 56 -0.10 -0.05 -4.20
C LEU A 56 -0.01 -1.42 -4.85
N GLN A 57 1.08 -1.72 -5.57
CA GLN A 57 1.33 -3.04 -6.17
C GLN A 57 1.53 -4.17 -5.14
N SER A 58 1.80 -3.84 -3.87
CA SER A 58 1.85 -4.83 -2.78
C SER A 58 0.47 -5.16 -2.21
N LEU A 59 -0.55 -4.37 -2.55
CA LEU A 59 -1.92 -4.59 -2.09
C LEU A 59 -2.58 -5.74 -2.85
N ALA A 60 -3.45 -6.46 -2.16
CA ALA A 60 -4.25 -7.52 -2.79
C ALA A 60 -5.14 -6.94 -3.90
N GLY A 61 -5.17 -7.61 -5.04
CA GLY A 61 -5.93 -7.18 -6.22
C GLY A 61 -5.18 -6.21 -7.12
N VAL A 62 -3.97 -5.77 -6.75
CA VAL A 62 -3.08 -5.01 -7.64
C VAL A 62 -1.97 -5.91 -8.15
N GLN A 63 -1.72 -5.89 -9.45
CA GLN A 63 -0.80 -6.79 -10.14
C GLN A 63 0.30 -6.00 -10.85
N THR A 64 1.46 -6.64 -10.99
CA THR A 64 2.60 -6.18 -11.79
C THR A 64 2.65 -7.02 -13.07
N ASN A 65 1.81 -6.69 -14.07
CA ASN A 65 1.67 -7.54 -15.26
C ASN A 65 2.77 -7.32 -16.31
N ASN A 66 3.65 -6.33 -16.14
CA ASN A 66 4.72 -6.04 -17.08
C ASN A 66 5.98 -5.50 -16.37
N GLU A 67 7.15 -6.07 -16.66
CA GLU A 67 8.45 -5.63 -16.15
C GLU A 67 8.88 -4.27 -16.73
N THR A 68 8.29 -3.86 -17.86
CA THR A 68 8.64 -2.62 -18.58
C THR A 68 7.81 -1.41 -18.16
N SER A 69 6.78 -1.60 -17.31
CA SER A 69 5.86 -0.54 -16.89
C SER A 69 5.75 -0.48 -15.37
N ALA A 70 5.67 0.74 -14.82
CA ALA A 70 5.22 0.96 -13.45
C ALA A 70 3.70 1.11 -13.35
N GLY A 71 2.97 0.67 -14.38
CA GLY A 71 1.50 0.70 -14.43
C GLY A 71 0.83 -0.04 -13.28
N ILE A 72 -0.40 0.35 -13.00
CA ILE A 72 -1.26 -0.28 -11.99
C ILE A 72 -2.32 -1.11 -12.70
N HIS A 73 -2.22 -2.43 -12.52
CA HIS A 73 -3.21 -3.37 -12.99
C HIS A 73 -4.10 -3.79 -11.83
N ILE A 74 -5.39 -3.48 -11.90
CA ILE A 74 -6.34 -3.80 -10.82
C ILE A 74 -7.22 -4.96 -11.29
N GLN A 75 -7.26 -6.05 -10.50
CA GLN A 75 -8.09 -7.23 -10.73
C GLN A 75 -7.98 -7.85 -12.13
N GLY A 76 -6.80 -7.82 -12.76
CA GLY A 76 -6.57 -8.35 -14.11
C GLY A 76 -6.87 -7.37 -15.24
N CYS A 77 -7.31 -6.15 -14.95
CA CYS A 77 -7.45 -5.10 -15.94
C CYS A 77 -6.09 -4.58 -16.40
N ASP A 78 -6.04 -4.08 -17.63
CA ASP A 78 -4.85 -3.45 -18.18
C ASP A 78 -4.58 -2.08 -17.52
N ASP A 79 -3.36 -1.56 -17.61
CA ASP A 79 -3.00 -0.29 -16.97
C ASP A 79 -3.79 0.90 -17.55
N TYR A 80 -4.16 0.86 -18.84
CA TYR A 80 -5.00 1.88 -19.47
C TYR A 80 -6.45 1.89 -18.95
N GLN A 81 -6.89 0.82 -18.28
CA GLN A 81 -8.22 0.72 -17.69
C GLN A 81 -8.24 1.21 -16.23
N THR A 82 -7.10 1.63 -15.70
CA THR A 82 -6.99 2.28 -14.40
C THR A 82 -6.67 3.76 -14.61
N LEU A 83 -7.40 4.66 -13.96
CA LEU A 83 -7.07 6.08 -14.00
C LEU A 83 -6.16 6.44 -12.84
N THR A 84 -4.97 6.94 -13.12
CA THR A 84 -4.10 7.54 -12.10
C THR A 84 -4.19 9.07 -12.17
N ALA A 85 -4.30 9.73 -11.03
CA ALA A 85 -4.45 11.18 -10.93
C ALA A 85 -3.65 11.78 -9.78
N ILE A 86 -3.26 13.05 -9.93
CA ILE A 86 -2.76 13.89 -8.83
C ILE A 86 -3.80 14.98 -8.59
N ASN A 87 -4.37 15.07 -7.40
CA ASN A 87 -5.41 16.06 -7.07
C ASN A 87 -6.56 16.05 -8.09
N GLY A 88 -6.96 14.88 -8.56
CA GLY A 88 -7.98 14.70 -9.60
C GLY A 88 -7.52 14.99 -11.04
N ALA A 89 -6.30 15.51 -11.25
CA ALA A 89 -5.75 15.73 -12.58
C ALA A 89 -5.16 14.41 -13.14
N PRO A 90 -5.62 13.93 -14.31
CA PRO A 90 -5.20 12.64 -14.85
C PRO A 90 -3.72 12.67 -15.27
N ILE A 91 -2.97 11.64 -14.88
CA ILE A 91 -1.57 11.43 -15.25
C ILE A 91 -1.47 10.15 -16.08
N TYR A 92 -0.91 10.28 -17.28
CA TYR A 92 -0.69 9.17 -18.20
C TYR A 92 0.79 8.77 -18.20
N TYR A 93 1.06 7.46 -18.20
CA TYR A 93 2.40 6.87 -18.26
C TYR A 93 3.41 7.43 -17.24
N PRO A 94 3.12 7.37 -15.92
CA PRO A 94 4.01 7.87 -14.87
C PRO A 94 5.20 6.92 -14.58
N ASN A 95 5.93 6.51 -15.63
CA ASN A 95 7.00 5.51 -15.56
C ASN A 95 8.39 6.16 -15.67
N HIS A 96 9.36 5.67 -14.91
CA HIS A 96 10.77 6.01 -15.02
C HIS A 96 11.65 4.74 -15.00
N LEU A 97 12.82 4.82 -15.64
CA LEU A 97 13.80 3.71 -15.75
C LEU A 97 13.15 2.38 -16.15
N LEU A 98 12.51 2.36 -17.33
CA LEU A 98 11.87 1.16 -17.89
C LEU A 98 10.83 0.51 -16.95
N GLY A 99 10.14 1.32 -16.13
CA GLY A 99 9.14 0.80 -15.22
C GLY A 99 9.69 0.22 -13.93
N LEU A 100 10.98 0.42 -13.61
CA LEU A 100 11.51 0.09 -12.28
C LEU A 100 10.97 1.07 -11.22
N PHE A 101 10.76 2.32 -11.60
CA PHE A 101 10.25 3.38 -10.72
C PHE A 101 9.03 4.05 -11.33
N SER A 102 8.11 4.49 -10.48
CA SER A 102 7.13 5.49 -10.88
C SER A 102 7.72 6.90 -10.79
N THR A 103 7.02 7.88 -11.37
CA THR A 103 7.38 9.30 -11.24
C THR A 103 6.97 9.90 -9.89
N PHE A 104 6.28 9.14 -9.04
CA PHE A 104 5.73 9.63 -7.78
C PHE A 104 6.70 9.36 -6.63
N ILE A 105 6.84 10.35 -5.74
CA ILE A 105 7.70 10.26 -4.55
C ILE A 105 6.81 10.55 -3.34
N ALA A 106 6.70 9.62 -2.40
CA ALA A 106 5.70 9.68 -1.31
C ALA A 106 5.70 10.99 -0.48
N PRO A 107 6.84 11.64 -0.15
CA PRO A 107 6.84 12.88 0.62
C PRO A 107 6.17 14.09 -0.06
N HIS A 108 5.78 13.98 -1.34
CA HIS A 108 5.06 15.04 -2.05
C HIS A 108 3.54 14.97 -1.89
N PHE A 109 3.03 13.92 -1.25
CA PHE A 109 1.60 13.68 -1.09
C PHE A 109 1.29 13.56 0.40
N GLU A 110 0.07 13.91 0.77
CA GLU A 110 -0.50 13.70 2.10
C GLU A 110 -1.19 12.34 2.15
N SER A 111 -1.89 11.96 1.08
CA SER A 111 -2.61 10.69 1.03
C SER A 111 -2.65 10.08 -0.37
N ILE A 112 -2.80 8.76 -0.40
CA ILE A 112 -3.03 8.00 -1.62
C ILE A 112 -4.34 7.22 -1.47
N GLU A 113 -5.22 7.45 -2.43
CA GLU A 113 -6.49 6.77 -2.55
C GLU A 113 -6.43 5.77 -3.70
N ILE A 114 -6.92 4.56 -3.47
CA ILE A 114 -7.17 3.57 -4.50
C ILE A 114 -8.61 3.08 -4.37
N GLU A 115 -9.39 3.18 -5.44
CA GLU A 115 -10.73 2.60 -5.57
C GLU A 115 -10.71 1.54 -6.67
N GLN A 116 -10.84 0.27 -6.29
CA GLN A 116 -10.91 -0.83 -7.26
C GLN A 116 -12.32 -0.91 -7.84
N SER A 117 -12.43 -1.21 -9.14
CA SER A 117 -13.72 -1.35 -9.81
C SER A 117 -14.62 -0.09 -9.66
N GLU A 118 -14.02 1.10 -9.74
CA GLU A 118 -14.80 2.33 -9.77
C GLU A 118 -15.63 2.38 -11.06
N HIS A 119 -16.95 2.47 -10.93
CA HIS A 119 -17.88 2.51 -12.04
C HIS A 119 -18.78 3.73 -11.91
N ASN A 120 -18.28 4.87 -12.37
CA ASN A 120 -19.04 6.12 -12.51
C ASN A 120 -19.17 6.48 -13.99
N GLY A 121 -20.22 7.20 -14.38
CA GLY A 121 -20.41 7.68 -15.76
C GLY A 121 -19.32 8.64 -16.27
N LEU A 122 -18.48 9.17 -15.38
CA LEU A 122 -17.31 10.00 -15.71
C LEU A 122 -16.04 9.18 -15.99
N MET A 123 -16.03 7.89 -15.64
CA MET A 123 -14.90 6.97 -15.78
C MET A 123 -14.90 6.33 -17.17
N GLU A 124 -14.52 7.10 -18.19
CA GLU A 124 -14.50 6.64 -19.60
C GLU A 124 -13.56 5.45 -19.81
N ASN A 125 -14.12 4.23 -19.91
CA ASN A 125 -13.39 2.96 -20.07
C ASN A 125 -12.39 2.64 -18.94
N ARG A 126 -12.53 3.27 -17.77
CA ARG A 126 -11.66 3.07 -16.60
C ARG A 126 -12.25 2.03 -15.64
N ILE A 127 -12.43 0.81 -16.15
CA ILE A 127 -13.12 -0.27 -15.42
C ILE A 127 -12.25 -0.97 -14.36
N GLY A 128 -10.93 -0.81 -14.44
CA GLY A 128 -10.00 -1.39 -13.46
C GLY A 128 -10.09 -0.69 -12.11
N GLY A 129 -10.14 0.65 -12.15
CA GLY A 129 -10.33 1.47 -10.97
C GLY A 129 -9.70 2.85 -11.10
N TYR A 130 -9.53 3.49 -9.95
CA TYR A 130 -9.04 4.84 -9.82
C TYR A 130 -7.98 4.92 -8.72
N VAL A 131 -6.93 5.69 -8.98
CA VAL A 131 -5.86 6.00 -8.04
C VAL A 131 -5.68 7.51 -8.02
N ASN A 132 -5.78 8.11 -6.85
CA ASN A 132 -5.59 9.55 -6.68
C ASN A 132 -4.55 9.82 -5.59
N LEU A 133 -3.52 10.59 -5.95
CA LEU A 133 -2.52 11.09 -5.02
C LEU A 133 -2.87 12.54 -4.68
N THR A 134 -3.06 12.84 -3.40
CA THR A 134 -3.42 14.18 -2.91
C THR A 134 -2.31 14.69 -2.01
#